data_AF-A0A661R2C3-F1
#
_entry.id   AF-A0A661R2C3-F1
#
_cell.length_a   1.000
_cell.length_b   1.000
_cell.length_c   1.000
_cell.angle_alpha   90.00
_cell.angle_beta   90.00
_cell.angle_gamma   90.00
#
_symmetry.space_group_name_H-M   'P 1'
#
loop_
_entity.id
_entity.type
_entity.pdbx_description
1 polymer ?
#
loop_
_entity_poly.entity_id
_entity_poly.type
_entity_poly.pdbx_seq_one_letter_code
_entity_poly.pdbx_strand_id
1 'polypeptide(L)'
;TVLQELGEVMEPDKLVEAAKADEKMAYTQRLGFLLERAGFSDLTRRLSQWVQERNPLHARLEPSMPTRGCKKDERWKILVNIDVEGDL
;
A
#
# COMPACT_ATOMS: atom_id res chain seq x y z
N THR A 1 -13.21 7.43 -5.32
CA THR A 1 -13.99 8.31 -4.42
C THR A 1 -13.47 8.33 -2.99
N VAL A 2 -13.57 7.29 -2.13
CA VAL A 2 -13.09 7.38 -0.72
C VAL A 2 -11.57 7.58 -0.60
N LEU A 3 -10.76 6.84 -1.38
CA LEU A 3 -9.30 7.01 -1.37
C LEU A 3 -8.86 8.32 -2.06
N GLN A 4 -9.66 8.83 -3.00
CA GLN A 4 -9.39 10.11 -3.66
C GLN A 4 -9.55 11.26 -2.66
N GLU A 5 -10.68 11.32 -1.96
CA GLU A 5 -10.96 12.34 -0.95
C GLU A 5 -9.96 12.28 0.20
N LEU A 6 -9.60 11.08 0.65
CA LEU A 6 -8.64 10.92 1.74
C LEU A 6 -7.22 11.32 1.32
N GLY A 7 -6.80 10.95 0.11
CA GLY A 7 -5.46 11.26 -0.39
C GLY A 7 -5.18 12.76 -0.48
N GLU A 8 -6.20 13.58 -0.75
CA GLU A 8 -6.06 15.04 -0.84
C GLU A 8 -5.73 15.74 0.50
N VAL A 9 -6.15 15.15 1.63
CA VAL A 9 -5.94 15.73 2.97
C VAL A 9 -4.78 15.08 3.73
N MET A 10 -4.18 14.03 3.16
CA MET A 10 -3.07 13.31 3.77
C MET A 10 -1.73 14.02 3.56
N GLU A 11 -0.90 14.01 4.59
CA GLU A 11 0.45 14.54 4.53
C GLU A 11 1.48 13.39 4.43
N PRO A 12 2.43 13.44 3.47
CA PRO A 12 3.39 12.36 3.24
C PRO A 12 4.18 11.95 4.50
N ASP A 13 4.57 12.94 5.31
CA ASP A 13 5.42 12.70 6.48
C ASP A 13 4.60 12.08 7.61
N LYS A 14 3.37 12.55 7.83
CA LYS A 14 2.45 11.95 8.81
C LYS A 14 2.10 10.51 8.45
N LEU A 15 2.02 10.18 7.17
CA LEU A 15 1.78 8.82 6.70
C LEU A 15 2.94 7.87 7.08
N VAL A 16 4.18 8.32 6.94
CA VAL A 16 5.36 7.55 7.36
C VAL A 16 5.41 7.40 8.88
N GLU A 17 5.14 8.47 9.64
CA GLU A 17 5.11 8.40 11.10
C GLU A 17 4.00 7.47 11.62
N ALA A 18 2.81 7.52 11.02
CA ALA A 18 1.73 6.58 11.33
C ALA A 18 2.14 5.13 11.04
N ALA A 19 2.80 4.87 9.90
CA ALA A 19 3.28 3.54 9.55
C ALA A 19 4.40 3.02 10.47
N LYS A 20 5.22 3.90 11.04
CA LYS A 20 6.23 3.53 12.03
C LYS A 20 5.62 3.25 13.40
N ALA A 21 4.56 3.97 13.76
CA ALA A 21 3.85 3.79 15.01
C ALA A 21 2.95 2.53 15.00
N ASP A 22 2.49 2.12 13.82
CA ASP A 22 1.75 0.87 13.65
C ASP A 22 2.73 -0.32 13.56
N GLU A 23 2.54 -1.32 14.42
CA GLU A 23 3.34 -2.55 14.44
C GLU A 23 3.03 -3.49 13.26
N LYS A 24 1.97 -3.21 12.49
CA LYS A 24 1.46 -4.09 11.43
C LYS A 24 1.89 -3.62 10.05
N MET A 25 3.09 -4.02 9.64
CA MET A 25 3.64 -3.76 8.30
C MET A 25 2.68 -4.11 7.14
N ALA A 26 1.91 -5.19 7.27
CA ALA A 26 0.95 -5.61 6.25
C ALA A 26 -0.14 -4.56 5.95
N TYR A 27 -0.53 -3.73 6.93
CA TYR A 27 -1.48 -2.64 6.72
C TYR A 27 -0.84 -1.51 5.92
N THR A 28 0.40 -1.13 6.27
CA THR A 28 1.19 -0.15 5.53
C THR A 28 1.36 -0.55 4.06
N GLN A 29 1.72 -1.82 3.81
CA GLN A 29 1.91 -2.34 2.45
C GLN A 29 0.63 -2.23 1.61
N ARG A 30 -0.54 -2.60 2.17
CA ARG A 30 -1.83 -2.55 1.47
C ARG A 30 -2.29 -1.11 1.22
N LEU A 31 -2.22 -0.26 2.25
CA LEU A 31 -2.63 1.13 2.13
C LEU A 31 -1.78 1.87 1.09
N GLY A 32 -0.46 1.71 1.13
CA GLY A 32 0.45 2.31 0.17
C GLY A 32 0.18 1.87 -1.26
N PHE A 33 -0.04 0.57 -1.49
CA PHE A 33 -0.42 0.03 -2.79
C PHE A 33 -1.73 0.63 -3.31
N LEU A 34 -2.77 0.71 -2.46
CA LEU A 34 -4.08 1.23 -2.85
C LEU A 34 -4.05 2.74 -3.15
N LEU A 35 -3.34 3.53 -2.34
CA LEU A 35 -3.17 4.97 -2.56
C LEU A 35 -2.37 5.25 -3.84
N GLU A 36 -1.32 4.47 -4.11
CA GLU A 36 -0.53 4.64 -5.33
C GLU A 36 -1.33 4.26 -6.58
N ARG A 37 -2.13 3.18 -6.52
CA ARG A 37 -3.06 2.82 -7.61
C ARG A 37 -4.10 3.93 -7.83
N ALA A 38 -4.52 4.62 -6.77
CA ALA A 38 -5.43 5.77 -6.80
C ALA A 38 -4.79 7.08 -7.32
N GLY A 39 -3.55 7.05 -7.81
CA GLY A 39 -2.87 8.22 -8.39
C GLY A 39 -2.04 9.04 -7.41
N PHE A 40 -2.00 8.69 -6.13
CA PHE A 40 -1.26 9.44 -5.10
C PHE A 40 0.21 9.03 -5.00
N SER A 41 0.90 8.83 -6.12
CA SER A 41 2.29 8.36 -6.13
C SER A 41 3.27 9.30 -5.39
N ASP A 42 3.02 10.61 -5.40
CA ASP A 42 3.85 11.58 -4.69
C ASP A 42 3.65 11.52 -3.17
N LEU A 43 2.41 11.30 -2.73
CA LEU A 43 2.07 11.10 -1.32
C LEU A 43 2.75 9.85 -0.76
N THR A 44 2.72 8.76 -1.54
CA THR A 44 3.20 7.45 -1.10
C THR A 44 4.69 7.25 -1.31
N ARG A 45 5.39 8.14 -2.04
CA ARG A 45 6.82 7.98 -2.38
C ARG A 45 7.71 7.72 -1.18
N ARG A 46 7.65 8.56 -0.14
CA ARG A 46 8.49 8.40 1.07
C ARG A 46 8.13 7.12 1.82
N LEU A 47 6.84 6.77 1.87
CA LEU A 47 6.38 5.54 2.50
C LEU A 47 6.90 4.30 1.75
N SER A 48 6.88 4.31 0.41
CA SER A 48 7.37 3.19 -0.40
C SER A 48 8.88 2.95 -0.17
N GLN A 49 9.67 4.02 -0.05
CA GLN A 49 11.10 3.93 0.26
C GLN A 49 11.31 3.30 1.63
N TRP A 50 10.57 3.76 2.64
CA TRP A 50 10.63 3.21 3.98
C TRP A 50 10.25 1.72 4.02
N VAL A 51 9.21 1.31 3.30
CA VAL A 51 8.82 -0.11 3.17
C VAL A 51 9.95 -0.92 2.53
N GLN A 52 10.58 -0.43 1.46
CA GLN A 52 11.69 -1.11 0.80
C GLN A 52 12.91 -1.26 1.70
N GLU A 53 13.25 -0.23 2.47
CA GLU A 53 14.35 -0.28 3.45
C GLU A 53 14.12 -1.32 4.53
N ARG A 54 12.87 -1.51 4.96
CA ARG A 54 12.49 -2.57 5.90
C ARG A 54 12.49 -3.96 5.28
N ASN A 55 12.41 -4.05 3.95
CA ASN A 55 12.38 -5.27 3.15
C ASN A 55 11.47 -6.37 3.74
N PRO A 56 10.18 -6.08 4.00
CA PRO A 56 9.28 -7.05 4.61
C PRO A 56 8.93 -8.19 3.64
N LEU A 57 8.37 -9.27 4.21
CA LEU A 57 7.74 -10.31 3.41
C LEU A 57 6.55 -9.74 2.62
N HIS A 58 6.20 -10.44 1.54
CA HIS A 58 5.07 -10.04 0.75
C HIS A 58 3.75 -10.24 1.51
N ALA A 59 2.97 -9.18 1.68
CA ALA A 59 1.62 -9.27 2.22
C ALA A 59 0.61 -9.57 1.11
N ARG A 60 -0.47 -10.29 1.44
CA ARG A 60 -1.62 -10.44 0.52
C ARG A 60 -2.39 -9.14 0.44
N LEU A 61 -2.85 -8.76 -0.75
CA LEU A 61 -3.75 -7.62 -0.93
C LEU A 61 -5.08 -7.89 -0.24
N GLU A 62 -5.70 -9.03 -0.55
CA GLU A 62 -6.87 -9.56 0.17
C GLU A 62 -6.46 -10.78 1.03
N PRO A 63 -6.41 -10.67 2.36
CA PRO A 63 -5.94 -11.74 3.24
C PRO A 63 -6.63 -13.09 3.04
N SER A 64 -7.93 -13.06 2.77
CA SER A 64 -8.79 -14.24 2.69
C SER A 64 -8.70 -14.99 1.35
N MET A 65 -8.11 -14.38 0.31
CA MET A 65 -8.12 -14.93 -1.05
C MET A 65 -6.85 -15.75 -1.38
N PRO A 66 -6.96 -16.79 -2.23
CA PRO A 66 -5.82 -17.60 -2.65
C PRO A 66 -4.74 -16.78 -3.38
N THR A 67 -3.47 -17.20 -3.29
CA THR A 67 -2.34 -16.48 -3.91
C THR A 67 -1.71 -17.21 -5.11
N ARG A 68 -2.26 -18.36 -5.52
CA ARG A 68 -1.70 -19.14 -6.63
C ARG A 68 -1.80 -18.34 -7.93
N GLY A 69 -0.66 -18.10 -8.59
CA GLY A 69 -0.60 -17.36 -9.85
C GLY A 69 -0.75 -15.83 -9.72
N CYS A 70 -0.81 -15.28 -8.50
CA CYS A 70 -0.90 -13.84 -8.31
C CYS A 70 0.36 -13.12 -8.78
N LYS A 71 0.20 -11.87 -9.23
CA LYS A 71 1.33 -10.97 -9.53
C LYS A 71 1.94 -10.48 -8.22
N LYS A 72 3.24 -10.24 -8.24
CA LYS A 72 3.96 -9.60 -7.14
C LYS A 72 4.20 -8.14 -7.48
N ASP A 73 3.78 -7.26 -6.60
CA ASP A 73 4.21 -5.89 -6.58
C ASP A 73 5.46 -5.80 -5.70
N GLU A 74 6.62 -5.59 -6.32
CA GLU A 74 7.89 -5.55 -5.60
C GLU A 74 8.07 -4.24 -4.81
N ARG A 75 7.40 -3.15 -5.22
CA ARG A 75 7.52 -1.82 -4.62
C ARG A 75 6.83 -1.72 -3.26
N TRP A 76 5.71 -2.40 -3.11
CA TRP A 76 4.96 -2.48 -1.85
C TRP A 76 5.10 -3.84 -1.18
N LYS A 77 5.80 -4.78 -1.82
CA LYS A 77 5.89 -6.18 -1.39
C LYS A 77 4.47 -6.74 -1.19
N ILE A 78 3.63 -6.65 -2.23
CA ILE A 78 2.25 -7.12 -2.21
C ILE A 78 2.05 -8.29 -3.18
N LEU A 79 1.31 -9.30 -2.74
CA LEU A 79 0.71 -10.32 -3.61
C LEU A 79 -0.65 -9.79 -4.08
N VAL A 80 -0.74 -9.38 -5.34
CA VAL A 80 -1.97 -8.85 -5.96
C VAL A 80 -2.88 -10.03 -6.31
N ASN A 81 -3.60 -10.51 -5.30
CA ASN A 81 -4.39 -11.76 -5.34
C ASN A 81 -5.90 -11.54 -5.56
N ILE A 82 -6.29 -10.29 -5.79
CA ILE A 82 -7.60 -9.89 -6.29
C ILE A 82 -7.38 -8.82 -7.35
N ASP A 83 -8.32 -8.67 -8.28
CA ASP A 83 -8.39 -7.42 -9.03
C ASP A 83 -9.09 -6.37 -8.18
N VAL A 84 -8.54 -5.16 -8.18
CA VAL A 84 -9.17 -4.01 -7.52
C VAL A 84 -9.91 -3.26 -8.62
N GLU A 85 -11.13 -3.69 -8.88
CA GLU A 85 -12.04 -2.94 -9.74
C GLU A 85 -12.54 -1.72 -8.98
N GLY A 86 -12.23 -0.54 -9.49
CA GLY A 86 -12.70 0.73 -8.99
C GLY A 86 -12.33 1.81 -9.99
N ASP A 87 -13.28 2.67 -10.32
CA ASP A 87 -12.98 3.93 -11.00
C ASP A 87 -12.12 4.76 -10.03
N LEU A 88 -10.82 4.69 -10.26
CA LEU A 88 -9.79 5.45 -9.54
C LEU A 88 -9.59 6.81 -10.19
#